data_AF-W9WZK8-F1
#
_entry.id   AF-W9WZK8-F1
#
_cell.length_a   1.000
_cell.length_b   1.000
_cell.length_c   1.000
_cell.angle_alpha   90.00
_cell.angle_beta   90.00
_cell.angle_gamma   90.00
#
_symmetry.space_group_name_H-M   'P 1'
#
loop_
_entity.id
_entity.type
_entity.pdbx_description
1 polymer ?
#
loop_
_entity_poly.entity_id
_entity_poly.type
_entity_poly.pdbx_seq_one_letter_code
_entity_poly.pdbx_strand_id
1 'polypeptide(L)'
;VTSFTTGCGKCFCCKQGVRSRREKCQTLGTVVLDGDQAEYCRFPLADGTIVTPPVNIEEYQLGLMADISPMACFAAAKCVTRGCQGCHRPKCGLADQLWSCWTMFV
;
A
#
# COMPACT_ATOMS: atom_id res chain seq x y z
N VAL A 1 2.73 -12.17 -12.31
CA VAL A 1 1.82 -12.23 -11.14
C VAL A 1 2.29 -11.19 -10.15
N THR A 2 1.42 -10.27 -9.77
CA THR A 2 1.71 -9.26 -8.76
C THR A 2 1.27 -9.77 -7.38
N SER A 3 2.13 -9.63 -6.37
CA SER A 3 1.88 -10.14 -5.02
C SER A 3 1.07 -9.14 -4.19
N PHE A 4 -0.25 -9.12 -4.39
CA PHE A 4 -1.18 -8.40 -3.53
C PHE A 4 -1.60 -9.24 -2.33
N THR A 5 -1.70 -8.61 -1.16
CA THR A 5 -2.13 -9.28 0.08
C THR A 5 -3.41 -8.66 0.63
N THR A 6 -4.40 -9.51 0.88
CA THR A 6 -5.65 -9.10 1.54
C THR A 6 -5.40 -8.89 3.04
N GLY A 7 -6.26 -8.12 3.70
CA GLY A 7 -6.24 -8.14 5.15
C GLY A 7 -7.46 -7.58 5.86
N CYS A 8 -7.60 -7.99 7.12
CA CYS A 8 -8.84 -7.82 7.89
C CYS A 8 -9.15 -6.40 8.38
N GLY A 9 -8.19 -5.46 8.34
CA GLY A 9 -8.39 -4.06 8.77
C GLY A 9 -8.64 -3.82 10.26
N LYS A 10 -8.97 -4.84 11.06
CA LYS A 10 -9.45 -4.69 12.45
C LYS A 10 -8.45 -5.17 13.52
N CYS A 11 -7.42 -5.90 13.12
CA CYS A 11 -6.43 -6.53 14.00
C CYS A 11 -5.44 -5.54 14.65
N PHE A 12 -4.70 -5.97 15.69
CA PHE A 12 -3.67 -5.13 16.33
C PHE A 12 -2.65 -4.59 15.32
N CYS A 13 -2.08 -5.46 14.47
CA CYS A 13 -1.12 -5.05 13.44
C CYS A 13 -1.75 -4.11 12.40
N CYS A 14 -3.04 -4.29 12.11
CA CYS A 14 -3.80 -3.45 11.19
C CYS A 14 -3.92 -2.02 11.73
N LYS A 15 -4.25 -1.88 13.04
CA LYS A 15 -4.32 -0.59 13.74
C LYS A 15 -2.96 0.11 13.83
N GLN A 16 -1.87 -0.66 13.84
CA GLN A 16 -0.49 -0.16 13.86
C GLN A 16 0.08 0.12 12.46
N GLY A 17 -0.69 -0.08 11.38
CA GLY A 17 -0.22 0.11 10.01
C GLY A 17 0.78 -0.94 9.51
N VAL A 18 0.97 -2.04 10.25
CA VAL A 18 1.90 -3.12 9.88
C VAL A 18 1.17 -4.16 9.05
N ARG A 19 1.35 -4.10 7.73
CA ARG A 19 0.67 -5.00 6.77
C ARG A 19 1.26 -6.42 6.74
N SER A 20 2.53 -6.60 7.09
CA SER A 20 3.24 -7.90 6.99
C SER A 20 2.89 -8.94 8.05
N ARG A 21 2.27 -8.52 9.17
CA ARG A 21 1.96 -9.40 10.32
C ARG A 21 0.46 -9.40 10.63
N ARG A 22 -0.38 -9.25 9.62
CA ARG A 22 -1.84 -9.29 9.78
C ARG A 22 -2.26 -10.71 10.18
N GLU A 23 -3.21 -10.80 11.10
CA GLU A 23 -3.73 -12.09 11.60
C GLU A 23 -4.47 -12.87 10.52
N LYS A 24 -5.22 -12.15 9.68
CA LYS A 24 -5.84 -12.68 8.46
C LYS A 24 -5.27 -11.94 7.26
N CYS A 25 -4.50 -12.65 6.46
CA CYS A 25 -4.01 -12.21 5.15
C CYS A 25 -3.91 -13.39 4.18
N GLN A 26 -4.24 -13.15 2.93
CA GLN A 26 -4.09 -14.10 1.83
C GLN A 26 -3.43 -13.38 0.65
N THR A 27 -2.53 -14.07 -0.05
CA THR A 27 -1.81 -13.49 -1.19
C THR A 27 -2.47 -13.94 -2.49
N LEU A 28 -2.77 -12.99 -3.39
CA LEU A 28 -3.26 -13.30 -4.74
C LEU A 28 -2.25 -14.14 -5.52
N GLY A 29 -2.75 -15.02 -6.38
CA GLY A 29 -1.92 -15.90 -7.20
C GLY A 29 -1.26 -17.04 -6.43
N THR A 30 -1.87 -17.47 -5.32
CA THR A 30 -1.45 -18.65 -4.55
C THR A 30 -2.52 -19.73 -4.59
N VAL A 31 -2.22 -20.94 -4.11
CA VAL A 31 -3.22 -22.02 -4.01
C VAL A 31 -4.41 -21.67 -3.12
N VAL A 32 -4.28 -20.67 -2.25
CA VAL A 32 -5.32 -20.23 -1.32
C VAL A 32 -6.24 -19.19 -1.97
N LEU A 33 -5.72 -18.39 -2.91
CA LEU A 33 -6.45 -17.30 -3.54
C LEU A 33 -5.97 -17.10 -4.97
N ASP A 34 -6.91 -17.16 -5.91
CA ASP A 34 -6.65 -17.00 -7.34
C ASP A 34 -5.99 -15.65 -7.68
N GLY A 35 -5.37 -15.60 -8.85
CA GLY A 35 -4.79 -14.36 -9.38
C GLY A 35 -5.83 -13.35 -9.86
N ASP A 36 -5.37 -12.17 -10.22
CA ASP A 36 -6.16 -11.07 -10.77
C ASP A 36 -6.09 -10.96 -12.31
N GLN A 37 -5.43 -11.91 -12.98
CA GLN A 37 -5.33 -11.96 -14.44
C GLN A 37 -6.61 -12.53 -15.08
N ALA A 38 -7.74 -11.88 -14.81
CA ALA A 38 -9.07 -12.23 -15.30
C ALA A 38 -9.95 -10.97 -15.39
N GLU A 39 -11.02 -11.04 -16.17
CA GLU A 39 -12.02 -9.95 -16.25
C GLU A 39 -12.70 -9.68 -14.91
N TYR A 40 -12.79 -10.70 -14.06
CA TYR A 40 -13.38 -10.62 -12.73
C TYR A 40 -12.51 -11.38 -11.72
N CYS A 41 -12.20 -10.74 -10.59
CA CYS A 41 -11.48 -11.34 -9.48
C CYS A 41 -12.27 -11.18 -8.18
N ARG A 42 -12.16 -12.16 -7.26
CA ARG A 42 -12.82 -12.12 -5.96
C ARG A 42 -11.82 -11.72 -4.87
N PHE A 43 -12.09 -10.62 -4.20
CA PHE A 43 -11.26 -10.14 -3.10
C PHE A 43 -11.92 -10.40 -1.74
N PRO A 44 -11.41 -11.35 -0.93
CA PRO A 44 -11.85 -11.49 0.45
C PRO A 44 -11.37 -10.31 1.28
N LEU A 45 -12.12 -9.95 2.34
CA LEU A 45 -11.80 -8.84 3.24
C LEU A 45 -11.67 -7.49 2.51
N ALA A 46 -12.60 -7.23 1.58
CA ALA A 46 -12.63 -6.02 0.76
C ALA A 46 -12.57 -4.74 1.61
N ASP A 47 -13.32 -4.67 2.72
CA ASP A 47 -13.36 -3.51 3.62
C ASP A 47 -11.97 -3.05 4.14
N GLY A 48 -11.01 -3.97 4.25
CA GLY A 48 -9.66 -3.69 4.76
C GLY A 48 -8.54 -3.77 3.71
N THR A 49 -8.92 -3.97 2.44
CA THR A 49 -8.00 -4.23 1.33
C THR A 49 -8.24 -3.28 0.15
N ILE A 50 -9.50 -3.07 -0.24
CA ILE A 50 -9.87 -2.26 -1.39
C ILE A 50 -10.10 -0.82 -0.94
N VAL A 51 -9.51 0.12 -1.65
CA VAL A 51 -9.67 1.56 -1.43
C VAL A 51 -10.27 2.19 -2.69
N THR A 52 -11.04 3.27 -2.51
CA THR A 52 -11.60 4.01 -3.64
C THR A 52 -10.47 4.70 -4.41
N PRO A 53 -10.47 4.64 -5.74
CA PRO A 53 -9.45 5.32 -6.53
C PRO A 53 -9.62 6.85 -6.37
N PRO A 54 -8.50 7.60 -6.34
CA PRO A 54 -8.55 9.07 -6.34
C PRO A 54 -9.08 9.61 -7.68
N VAL A 55 -9.78 10.75 -7.63
CA VAL A 55 -10.59 11.30 -8.75
C VAL A 55 -9.76 11.87 -9.90
N ASN A 56 -8.47 12.17 -9.69
CA ASN A 56 -7.62 12.90 -10.64
C ASN A 56 -6.54 12.03 -11.29
N ILE A 57 -6.78 10.72 -11.41
CA ILE A 57 -5.79 9.78 -11.92
C ILE A 57 -6.39 8.95 -13.04
N GLU A 58 -5.67 8.90 -14.16
CA GLU A 58 -6.06 8.11 -15.32
C GLU A 58 -6.11 6.61 -15.00
N GLU A 59 -7.10 5.90 -15.54
CA GLU A 59 -7.35 4.50 -15.19
C GLU A 59 -6.14 3.59 -15.45
N TYR A 60 -5.40 3.83 -16.54
CA TYR A 60 -4.19 3.07 -16.86
C TYR A 60 -3.07 3.26 -15.81
N GLN A 61 -3.05 4.38 -15.09
CA GLN A 61 -2.07 4.67 -14.04
C GLN A 61 -2.45 4.00 -12.72
N LEU A 62 -3.73 3.70 -12.51
CA LEU A 62 -4.21 3.02 -11.30
C LEU A 62 -3.59 1.63 -11.12
N GLY A 63 -3.30 0.92 -12.20
CA GLY A 63 -2.61 -0.37 -12.14
C GLY A 63 -1.19 -0.26 -11.55
N LEU A 64 -0.44 0.76 -11.99
CA LEU A 64 0.90 1.05 -11.46
C LEU A 64 0.83 1.49 -9.99
N MET A 65 -0.21 2.25 -9.67
CA MET A 65 -0.50 2.75 -8.32
C MET A 65 -0.95 1.65 -7.37
N ALA A 66 -1.55 0.57 -7.84
CA ALA A 66 -1.88 -0.56 -7.00
C ALA A 66 -0.61 -1.33 -6.62
N ASP A 67 0.26 -1.66 -7.57
CA ASP A 67 1.38 -2.60 -7.38
C ASP A 67 2.68 -1.92 -6.92
N ILE A 68 3.40 -1.32 -7.87
CA ILE A 68 4.82 -1.00 -7.71
C ILE A 68 5.04 0.39 -7.12
N SER A 69 4.14 1.33 -7.42
CA SER A 69 4.27 2.71 -6.95
C SER A 69 4.26 2.83 -5.42
N PRO A 70 3.34 2.17 -4.68
CA PRO A 70 3.32 2.25 -3.21
C PRO A 70 4.59 1.69 -2.57
N MET A 71 5.14 0.63 -3.15
CA MET A 71 6.38 0.01 -2.70
C MET A 71 7.57 0.95 -2.88
N ALA A 72 7.68 1.59 -4.04
CA ALA A 72 8.70 2.58 -4.32
C ALA A 72 8.59 3.81 -3.39
N CYS A 73 7.38 4.34 -3.20
CA CYS A 73 7.12 5.46 -2.30
C CYS A 73 7.48 5.13 -0.84
N PHE A 74 7.11 3.94 -0.35
CA PHE A 74 7.46 3.51 1.00
C PHE A 74 8.98 3.39 1.19
N ALA A 75 9.69 2.80 0.21
CA ALA A 75 11.14 2.68 0.26
C ALA A 75 11.82 4.06 0.28
N ALA A 76 11.41 4.97 -0.61
CA ALA A 76 11.92 6.34 -0.64
C ALA A 76 11.67 7.08 0.69
N ALA A 77 10.47 6.95 1.26
CA ALA A 77 10.13 7.56 2.55
C ALA A 77 11.03 7.02 3.69
N LYS A 78 11.32 5.72 3.71
CA LYS A 78 12.26 5.12 4.68
C LYS A 78 13.70 5.60 4.49
N CYS A 79 14.14 5.80 3.25
CA CYS A 79 15.47 6.34 2.96
C CYS A 79 15.60 7.80 3.41
N VAL A 80 14.60 8.64 3.12
CA VAL A 80 14.60 10.06 3.50
C VAL A 80 14.55 10.25 5.02
N THR A 81 13.67 9.51 5.71
CA THR A 81 13.55 9.57 7.17
C THR A 81 14.82 9.12 7.89
N ARG A 82 15.54 8.13 7.35
CA ARG A 82 16.84 7.69 7.90
C ARG A 82 18.00 8.62 7.54
N GLY A 83 18.02 9.18 6.32
CA GLY A 83 19.01 10.18 5.90
C GLY A 83 18.93 11.50 6.68
N CYS A 84 17.78 11.79 7.30
CA CYS A 84 17.60 12.98 8.15
C CYS A 84 18.07 12.83 9.61
N GLN A 85 18.58 11.66 10.04
CA GLN A 85 19.12 11.51 11.41
C GLN A 85 20.39 12.35 11.67
N GLY A 86 20.95 13.02 10.65
CA GLY A 86 21.98 14.06 10.78
C GLY A 86 21.53 15.49 10.43
N CYS A 87 20.25 15.72 10.10
CA CYS A 87 19.73 17.00 9.65
C CYS A 87 18.96 17.70 10.78
N HIS A 88 19.58 18.69 11.41
CA HIS A 88 18.96 19.54 12.43
C HIS A 88 18.09 20.66 11.79
N ARG A 89 17.34 20.37 10.71
CA ARG A 89 16.36 21.32 10.15
C ARG A 89 14.93 20.79 10.27
N PRO A 90 13.98 21.56 10.85
CA PRO A 90 12.66 21.04 11.20
C PRO A 90 11.70 20.76 10.02
N LYS A 91 12.08 20.95 8.76
CA LYS A 91 11.15 20.89 7.60
C LYS A 91 11.82 20.46 6.30
N CYS A 92 12.15 19.18 6.15
CA CYS A 92 12.39 18.63 4.80
C CYS A 92 11.03 18.23 4.20
N GLY A 93 10.43 19.11 3.39
CA GLY A 93 9.07 18.92 2.82
C GLY A 93 8.88 17.67 1.95
N LEU A 94 9.96 16.94 1.65
CA LEU A 94 9.92 15.67 0.93
C LEU A 94 9.26 14.54 1.75
N ALA A 95 9.39 14.57 3.08
CA ALA A 95 8.72 13.61 3.96
C ALA A 95 7.19 13.80 3.94
N ASP A 96 6.71 15.05 3.91
CA ASP A 96 5.29 15.37 3.84
C ASP A 96 4.68 15.00 2.48
N GLN A 97 5.39 15.24 1.37
CA GLN A 97 4.94 14.83 0.02
C GLN A 97 4.87 13.30 -0.14
N LEU A 98 5.84 12.57 0.42
CA LEU A 98 5.83 11.11 0.41
C LEU A 98 4.77 10.53 1.35
N TRP A 99 4.49 11.20 2.48
CA TRP A 99 3.39 10.85 3.37
C TRP A 99 2.04 11.04 2.68
N SER A 100 1.82 12.14 1.94
CA SER A 100 0.58 12.34 1.17
C SER A 100 0.39 11.30 0.06
N CYS A 101 1.48 10.85 -0.57
CA CYS A 101 1.45 9.74 -1.54
C CYS A 101 1.06 8.41 -0.88
N TRP A 102 1.36 8.24 0.41
CA TRP A 102 1.04 7.04 1.18
C TRP A 102 -0.37 7.09 1.80
N THR A 103 -0.83 8.25 2.27
CA THR A 103 -2.18 8.45 2.82
C THR A 103 -3.26 8.52 1.75
N MET A 104 -2.92 8.74 0.47
CA MET A 104 -3.87 8.55 -0.63
C MET A 104 -4.34 7.10 -0.79
N PHE A 105 -3.73 6.14 -0.09
CA PHE A 105 -4.07 4.70 -0.13
C PHE A 105 -4.46 4.12 1.25
N VAL A 106 -4.83 4.99 2.21
CA VAL A 106 -5.41 4.63 3.51
C VAL A 106 -6.69 5.41 3.74
#